data_AF-A0A820IZN7-F1
#
_entry.id   AF-A0A820IZN7-F1
#
_cell.length_a   1.000
_cell.length_b   1.000
_cell.length_c   1.000
_cell.angle_alpha   90.00
_cell.angle_beta   90.00
_cell.angle_gamma   90.00
#
_symmetry.space_group_name_H-M   'P 1'
#
loop_
_entity.id
_entity.type
_entity.pdbx_description
1 polymer ?
#
loop_
_entity_poly.entity_id
_entity_poly.type
_entity_poly.pdbx_seq_one_letter_code
_entity_poly.pdbx_strand_id
1 'polypeptide(L)'
;MFSVLLHLINVTLTKYVETTKSDLNMTAYCVKMLKQLEYFFKLIVRSRVLYAKWKNNADQNQFDQLVKSVLRSFTRVLTFSDDHASAAQGLILRLYPSVVLELLAPNVFNAVTLSEITALEFLAALPAKRLTPQKLRCLNDLARGLLIKIPESRRIILKVIVTDVSMLCNNFINEKQNSDDFRLSIVHQQSSSFLIDQKDRDHLNLCSKIVGHIMNQLFTRKVK
;
A
#
# COMPACT_ATOMS: atom_id res chain seq x y z
N MET A 1 -4.17 10.77 24.63
CA MET A 1 -5.22 10.78 23.59
C MET A 1 -4.82 9.97 22.35
N PHE A 2 -3.70 10.27 21.68
CA PHE A 2 -3.25 9.49 20.50
C PHE A 2 -3.02 7.99 20.80
N SER A 3 -2.51 7.63 22.00
CA SER A 3 -2.27 6.23 22.37
C SER A 3 -3.56 5.41 22.42
N VAL A 4 -4.66 6.01 22.89
CA VAL A 4 -5.97 5.36 22.95
C VAL A 4 -6.52 5.13 21.54
N LEU A 5 -6.39 6.11 20.64
CA LEU A 5 -6.83 5.97 19.25
C LEU A 5 -6.03 4.89 18.51
N LEU A 6 -4.69 4.90 18.62
CA LEU A 6 -3.84 3.87 18.00
C LEU A 6 -4.16 2.48 18.56
N HIS A 7 -4.34 2.36 19.87
CA HIS A 7 -4.72 1.10 20.50
C HIS A 7 -6.10 0.61 20.03
N LEU A 8 -7.10 1.49 19.99
CA LEU A 8 -8.46 1.17 19.53
C LEU A 8 -8.47 0.71 18.06
N ILE A 9 -7.73 1.40 17.19
CA ILE A 9 -7.56 1.00 15.78
C ILE A 9 -6.95 -0.40 15.74
N ASN A 10 -5.88 -0.64 16.50
CA ASN A 10 -5.19 -1.92 16.49
C ASN A 10 -6.06 -3.08 16.99
N VAL A 11 -6.78 -2.89 18.08
CA VAL A 11 -7.71 -3.88 18.65
C VAL A 11 -8.85 -4.16 17.67
N THR A 12 -9.40 -3.13 17.03
CA THR A 12 -10.48 -3.30 16.03
C THR A 12 -10.01 -4.14 14.84
N LEU A 13 -8.82 -3.85 14.31
CA LEU A 13 -8.24 -4.61 13.19
C LEU A 13 -7.90 -6.04 13.60
N THR A 14 -7.37 -6.25 14.80
CA THR A 14 -7.04 -7.59 15.31
C THR A 14 -8.30 -8.42 15.53
N LYS A 15 -9.35 -7.83 16.12
CA LYS A 15 -10.65 -8.50 16.26
C LYS A 15 -11.27 -8.82 14.90
N TYR A 16 -11.11 -7.93 13.92
CA TYR A 16 -11.53 -8.19 12.56
C TYR A 16 -10.81 -9.40 11.96
N VAL A 17 -9.47 -9.45 12.06
CA VAL A 17 -8.61 -10.59 11.66
C VAL A 17 -9.08 -11.91 12.29
N GLU A 18 -9.53 -11.89 13.54
CA GLU A 18 -9.98 -13.09 14.27
C GLU A 18 -11.41 -13.53 13.93
N THR A 19 -12.29 -12.60 13.53
CA THR A 19 -13.74 -12.84 13.40
C THR A 19 -14.23 -12.85 11.94
N THR A 20 -13.35 -12.60 10.97
CA THR A 20 -13.67 -12.42 9.53
C THR A 20 -14.46 -13.55 8.89
N LYS A 21 -14.36 -14.78 9.43
CA LYS A 21 -15.07 -15.96 8.88
C LYS A 21 -16.55 -16.04 9.28
N SER A 22 -16.98 -15.33 10.33
CA SER A 22 -18.29 -15.59 10.97
C SER A 22 -19.17 -14.35 11.15
N ASP A 23 -18.62 -13.13 11.11
CA ASP A 23 -19.36 -11.91 11.46
C ASP A 23 -19.30 -10.80 10.39
N LEU A 24 -20.37 -10.71 9.61
CA LEU A 24 -20.57 -9.66 8.60
C LEU A 24 -20.69 -8.26 9.22
N ASN A 25 -21.18 -8.15 10.46
CA ASN A 25 -21.31 -6.85 11.15
C ASN A 25 -19.94 -6.28 11.51
N MET A 26 -19.02 -7.15 11.95
CA MET A 26 -17.63 -6.76 12.21
C MET A 26 -16.91 -6.28 10.95
N THR A 27 -17.19 -6.91 9.81
CA THR A 27 -16.66 -6.47 8.51
C THR A 27 -17.16 -5.07 8.13
N ALA A 28 -18.46 -4.83 8.27
CA ALA A 28 -19.06 -3.52 8.00
C ALA A 28 -18.51 -2.42 8.94
N TYR A 29 -18.32 -2.74 10.22
CA TYR A 29 -17.72 -1.83 11.20
C TYR A 29 -16.27 -1.48 10.84
N CYS A 30 -15.45 -2.49 10.51
CA CYS A 30 -14.07 -2.29 10.09
C CYS A 30 -13.97 -1.37 8.86
N VAL A 31 -14.79 -1.62 7.84
CA VAL A 31 -14.85 -0.79 6.63
C VAL A 31 -15.25 0.67 6.94
N LYS A 32 -16.21 0.89 7.84
CA LYS A 32 -16.58 2.26 8.28
C LYS A 32 -15.41 2.95 8.99
N MET A 33 -14.72 2.25 9.88
CA MET A 33 -13.54 2.78 10.58
C MET A 33 -12.42 3.12 9.58
N LEU A 34 -12.10 2.22 8.65
CA LEU A 34 -11.09 2.43 7.61
C LEU A 34 -11.39 3.65 6.72
N LYS A 35 -12.66 3.96 6.45
CA LYS A 35 -13.06 5.17 5.71
C LYS A 35 -12.76 6.46 6.46
N GLN A 36 -12.82 6.44 7.80
CA GLN A 36 -12.51 7.60 8.64
C GLN A 36 -11.05 7.64 9.09
N LEU A 37 -10.30 6.56 8.84
CA LEU A 37 -8.96 6.35 9.34
C LEU A 37 -7.97 7.43 8.90
N GLU A 38 -8.15 8.01 7.70
CA GLU A 38 -7.34 9.13 7.24
C GLU A 38 -7.45 10.34 8.18
N TYR A 39 -8.67 10.66 8.64
CA TYR A 39 -8.91 11.73 9.60
C TYR A 39 -8.34 11.37 10.99
N PHE A 40 -8.46 10.11 11.41
CA PHE A 40 -7.84 9.67 12.66
C PHE A 40 -6.32 9.79 12.63
N PHE A 41 -5.66 9.41 11.53
CA PHE A 41 -4.21 9.57 11.41
C PHE A 41 -3.78 11.03 11.39
N LYS A 42 -4.49 11.89 10.66
CA LYS A 42 -4.28 13.36 10.70
C LYS A 42 -4.37 13.90 12.13
N LEU A 43 -5.39 13.48 12.88
CA LEU A 43 -5.56 13.87 14.27
C LEU A 43 -4.44 13.33 15.17
N ILE A 44 -4.11 12.04 15.06
CA ILE A 44 -3.04 11.37 15.82
C ILE A 44 -1.71 12.07 15.61
N VAL A 45 -1.36 12.37 14.35
CA VAL A 45 -0.10 13.02 13.96
C VAL A 45 -0.05 14.45 14.49
N ARG A 46 -1.12 15.23 14.33
CA ARG A 46 -1.20 16.60 14.90
C ARG A 46 -1.08 16.60 16.42
N SER A 47 -1.77 15.68 17.10
CA SER A 47 -1.65 15.51 18.55
C SER A 47 -0.23 15.10 18.95
N ARG A 48 0.42 14.22 18.18
CA ARG A 48 1.81 13.80 18.43
C ARG A 48 2.77 14.97 18.32
N VAL A 49 2.70 15.74 17.24
CA VAL A 49 3.56 16.92 17.02
C VAL A 49 3.42 17.92 18.16
N LEU A 50 2.19 18.16 18.64
CA LEU A 50 1.95 19.06 19.76
C LEU A 50 2.50 18.51 21.08
N TYR A 51 2.27 17.22 21.36
CA TYR A 51 2.72 16.58 22.59
C TYR A 51 4.25 16.45 22.65
N ALA A 52 4.89 16.12 21.52
CA ALA A 52 6.34 16.07 21.35
C ALA A 52 7.03 17.38 21.76
N LYS A 53 6.45 18.52 21.35
CA LYS A 53 6.93 19.86 21.73
C LYS A 53 6.84 20.13 23.23
N TRP A 54 5.81 19.61 23.89
CA TRP A 54 5.59 19.87 25.32
C TRP A 54 6.39 18.92 26.23
N LYS A 55 6.55 17.66 25.83
CA LYS A 55 7.23 16.61 26.62
C LYS A 55 8.64 16.25 26.16
N ASN A 56 9.23 17.01 25.23
CA ASN A 56 10.56 16.74 24.65
C ASN A 56 10.73 15.28 24.18
N ASN A 57 9.70 14.73 23.50
CA ASN A 57 9.71 13.36 22.96
C ASN A 57 9.92 12.21 23.98
N ALA A 58 9.66 12.41 25.27
CA ALA A 58 9.90 11.39 26.31
C ALA A 58 9.21 10.02 26.06
N ASP A 59 8.12 10.00 25.32
CA ASP A 59 7.30 8.82 25.01
C ASP A 59 7.43 8.35 23.55
N GLN A 60 8.45 8.80 22.80
CA GLN A 60 8.66 8.44 21.39
C GLN A 60 8.65 6.93 21.16
N ASN A 61 9.34 6.17 22.02
CA ASN A 61 9.41 4.71 21.88
C ASN A 61 8.03 4.05 21.99
N GLN A 62 7.19 4.52 22.91
CA GLN A 62 5.83 4.00 23.06
C GLN A 62 4.97 4.35 21.85
N PHE A 63 5.06 5.59 21.36
CA PHE A 63 4.37 6.01 20.15
C PHE A 63 4.77 5.14 18.95
N ASP A 64 6.08 4.94 18.76
CA ASP A 64 6.61 4.15 17.65
C ASP A 64 6.12 2.71 17.69
N GLN A 65 6.09 2.08 18.88
CA GLN A 65 5.57 0.72 19.04
C GLN A 65 4.08 0.63 18.67
N LEU A 66 3.27 1.61 19.07
CA LEU A 66 1.85 1.64 18.75
C LEU A 66 1.61 1.83 17.25
N VAL A 67 2.35 2.74 16.60
CA VAL A 67 2.29 2.92 15.14
C VAL A 67 2.70 1.65 14.41
N LYS A 68 3.83 1.03 14.80
CA LYS A 68 4.28 -0.26 14.25
C LYS A 68 3.21 -1.34 14.37
N SER A 69 2.53 -1.40 15.52
CA SER A 69 1.46 -2.37 15.75
C SER A 69 0.28 -2.17 14.81
N VAL A 70 -0.16 -0.92 14.61
CA VAL A 70 -1.23 -0.59 13.65
C VAL A 70 -0.84 -0.94 12.21
N LEU A 71 0.38 -0.58 11.78
CA LEU A 71 0.87 -0.90 10.44
C LEU A 71 0.92 -2.41 10.21
N ARG A 72 1.38 -3.18 11.21
CA ARG A 72 1.36 -4.65 11.19
C ARG A 72 -0.04 -5.24 11.11
N SER A 73 -1.00 -4.63 11.79
CA SER A 73 -2.40 -5.05 11.71
C SER A 73 -2.99 -4.80 10.32
N PHE A 74 -2.60 -3.72 9.62
CA PHE A 74 -2.92 -3.58 8.19
C PHE A 74 -2.31 -4.70 7.36
N THR A 75 -1.03 -5.00 7.57
CA THR A 75 -0.33 -6.09 6.89
C THR A 75 -1.05 -7.43 7.09
N ARG A 76 -1.48 -7.75 8.32
CA ARG A 76 -2.27 -8.95 8.61
C ARG A 76 -3.58 -8.98 7.84
N VAL A 77 -4.32 -7.88 7.77
CA VAL A 77 -5.57 -7.81 6.99
C VAL A 77 -5.32 -8.12 5.51
N LEU A 78 -4.18 -7.71 4.95
CA LEU A 78 -3.81 -7.98 3.55
C LEU A 78 -3.50 -9.46 3.27
N THR A 79 -3.09 -10.24 4.28
CA THR A 79 -2.79 -11.67 4.11
C THR A 79 -4.02 -12.57 3.99
N PHE A 80 -5.22 -12.07 4.31
CA PHE A 80 -6.44 -12.87 4.21
C PHE A 80 -6.83 -13.14 2.76
N SER A 81 -7.20 -14.39 2.49
CA SER A 81 -7.64 -14.81 1.15
C SER A 81 -9.17 -14.78 0.97
N ASP A 82 -9.93 -14.44 2.01
CA ASP A 82 -11.40 -14.42 1.99
C ASP A 82 -11.97 -13.26 1.18
N ASP A 83 -13.02 -13.52 0.40
CA ASP A 83 -13.68 -12.53 -0.45
C ASP A 83 -14.27 -11.37 0.36
N HIS A 84 -14.76 -11.66 1.57
CA HIS A 84 -15.26 -10.66 2.52
C HIS A 84 -14.18 -9.65 2.97
N ALA A 85 -12.90 -10.00 2.86
CA ALA A 85 -11.78 -9.11 3.20
C ALA A 85 -11.42 -8.14 2.07
N SER A 86 -11.83 -8.40 0.82
CA SER A 86 -11.42 -7.62 -0.35
C SER A 86 -11.76 -6.13 -0.23
N ALA A 87 -12.89 -5.80 0.39
CA ALA A 87 -13.30 -4.40 0.61
C ALA A 87 -12.38 -3.68 1.60
N ALA A 88 -12.05 -4.31 2.73
CA ALA A 88 -11.14 -3.75 3.73
C ALA A 88 -9.72 -3.63 3.18
N GLN A 89 -9.23 -4.65 2.47
CA GLN A 89 -7.92 -4.67 1.84
C GLN A 89 -7.77 -3.57 0.78
N GLY A 90 -8.78 -3.39 -0.08
CA GLY A 90 -8.78 -2.32 -1.08
C GLY A 90 -8.77 -0.93 -0.45
N LEU A 91 -9.47 -0.73 0.68
CA LEU A 91 -9.42 0.52 1.43
C LEU A 91 -8.06 0.75 2.08
N ILE A 92 -7.45 -0.28 2.69
CA ILE A 92 -6.12 -0.21 3.27
C ILE A 92 -5.08 0.18 2.21
N LEU A 93 -5.11 -0.46 1.04
CA LEU A 93 -4.22 -0.10 -0.07
C LEU A 93 -4.38 1.36 -0.52
N ARG A 94 -5.61 1.87 -0.52
CA ARG A 94 -5.88 3.26 -0.89
C ARG A 94 -5.44 4.26 0.17
N LEU A 95 -5.63 3.96 1.46
CA LEU A 95 -5.32 4.89 2.55
C LEU A 95 -3.83 4.88 2.93
N TYR A 96 -3.14 3.76 2.70
CA TYR A 96 -1.77 3.55 3.18
C TYR A 96 -0.78 4.64 2.72
N PRO A 97 -0.74 5.04 1.43
CA PRO A 97 0.15 6.12 1.00
C PRO A 97 -0.09 7.44 1.74
N SER A 98 -1.35 7.75 2.06
CA SER A 98 -1.70 8.95 2.85
C SER A 98 -1.25 8.81 4.30
N VAL A 99 -1.40 7.64 4.92
CA VAL A 99 -0.93 7.38 6.29
C VAL A 99 0.59 7.51 6.38
N VAL A 100 1.31 6.92 5.42
CA VAL A 100 2.77 7.04 5.31
C VAL A 100 3.18 8.51 5.21
N LEU A 101 2.49 9.31 4.39
CA LEU A 101 2.79 10.73 4.23
C LEU A 101 2.63 11.50 5.55
N GLU A 102 1.55 11.26 6.30
CA GLU A 102 1.32 11.91 7.60
C GLU A 102 2.37 11.49 8.64
N LEU A 103 2.79 10.22 8.66
CA LEU A 103 3.82 9.72 9.57
C LEU A 103 5.23 10.25 9.28
N LEU A 104 5.49 10.71 8.06
CA LEU A 104 6.74 11.38 7.69
C LEU A 104 6.84 12.83 8.19
N ALA A 105 5.83 13.35 8.88
CA ALA A 105 5.90 14.66 9.50
C ALA A 105 7.09 14.74 10.50
N PRO A 106 7.69 15.93 10.67
CA PRO A 106 8.86 16.09 11.54
C PRO A 106 8.59 15.63 12.97
N ASN A 107 9.55 14.88 13.54
CA ASN A 107 9.48 14.35 14.91
C ASN A 107 8.28 13.42 15.20
N VAL A 108 7.70 12.81 14.17
CA VAL A 108 6.58 11.87 14.33
C VAL A 108 7.08 10.44 14.29
N PHE A 109 7.72 10.02 13.19
CA PHE A 109 8.19 8.65 13.02
C PHE A 109 9.45 8.59 12.16
N ASN A 110 10.32 7.61 12.41
CA ASN A 110 11.55 7.45 11.64
C ASN A 110 11.26 6.95 10.21
N ALA A 111 11.75 7.68 9.21
CA ALA A 111 11.50 7.37 7.80
C ALA A 111 12.15 6.05 7.32
N VAL A 112 13.30 5.66 7.87
CA VAL A 112 14.00 4.41 7.51
C VAL A 112 13.20 3.22 8.02
N THR A 113 12.82 3.23 9.30
CA THR A 113 11.96 2.22 9.91
C THR A 113 10.61 2.11 9.18
N LEU A 114 10.04 3.24 8.76
CA LEU A 114 8.79 3.25 7.99
C LEU A 114 9.00 2.57 6.63
N SER A 115 10.09 2.88 5.92
CA SER A 115 10.41 2.23 4.66
C SER A 115 10.63 0.72 4.79
N GLU A 116 11.26 0.26 5.87
CA GLU A 116 11.46 -1.17 6.13
C GLU A 116 10.13 -1.88 6.33
N ILE A 117 9.23 -1.34 7.16
CA ILE A 117 7.90 -1.92 7.39
C ILE A 117 7.08 -1.90 6.10
N THR A 118 7.12 -0.80 5.34
CA THR A 118 6.41 -0.72 4.05
C THR A 118 6.95 -1.74 3.05
N ALA A 119 8.27 -1.84 2.87
CA ALA A 119 8.90 -2.72 1.89
C ALA A 119 8.79 -4.20 2.27
N LEU A 120 9.17 -4.53 3.51
CA LEU A 120 9.40 -5.91 3.95
C LEU A 120 8.16 -6.56 4.56
N GLU A 121 7.26 -5.78 5.13
CA GLU A 121 6.04 -6.29 5.75
C GLU A 121 4.82 -6.02 4.85
N PHE A 122 4.51 -4.74 4.58
CA PHE A 122 3.25 -4.35 3.94
C PHE A 122 3.17 -4.76 2.45
N LEU A 123 4.15 -4.39 1.63
CA LEU A 123 4.15 -4.72 0.20
C LEU A 123 4.33 -6.23 -0.04
N ALA A 124 5.12 -6.89 0.80
CA ALA A 124 5.34 -8.33 0.75
C ALA A 124 4.08 -9.15 1.11
N ALA A 125 3.20 -8.62 1.96
CA ALA A 125 1.96 -9.30 2.35
C ALA A 125 0.85 -9.28 1.29
N LEU A 126 1.04 -8.56 0.19
CA LEU A 126 0.01 -8.42 -0.84
C LEU A 126 -0.10 -9.69 -1.71
N PRO A 127 -1.29 -10.30 -1.85
CA PRO A 127 -1.48 -11.49 -2.68
C PRO A 127 -1.19 -11.19 -4.16
N ALA A 128 -0.35 -12.00 -4.80
CA ALA A 128 0.19 -11.74 -6.14
C ALA A 128 -0.85 -11.68 -7.28
N LYS A 129 -2.05 -12.22 -7.08
CA LYS A 129 -3.10 -12.36 -8.12
C LYS A 129 -4.41 -11.62 -7.81
N ARG A 130 -4.50 -10.90 -6.69
CA ARG A 130 -5.71 -10.16 -6.29
C ARG A 130 -5.39 -8.68 -6.07
N LEU A 131 -6.37 -7.82 -6.27
CA LEU A 131 -6.27 -6.37 -6.04
C LEU A 131 -5.18 -5.67 -6.88
N THR A 132 -4.84 -6.22 -8.04
CA THR A 132 -3.82 -5.66 -8.96
C THR A 132 -4.01 -4.17 -9.28
N PRO A 133 -5.23 -3.64 -9.58
CA PRO A 133 -5.43 -2.21 -9.76
C PRO A 133 -5.12 -1.38 -8.51
N GLN A 134 -5.58 -1.83 -7.35
CA GLN A 134 -5.37 -1.14 -6.07
C GLN A 134 -3.88 -1.18 -5.67
N LYS A 135 -3.19 -2.31 -5.92
CA LYS A 135 -1.75 -2.46 -5.69
C LYS A 135 -0.97 -1.51 -6.58
N LEU A 136 -1.23 -1.47 -7.89
CA LEU A 136 -0.55 -0.54 -8.80
C LEU A 136 -0.78 0.92 -8.43
N ARG A 137 -2.00 1.29 -8.02
CA ARG A 137 -2.30 2.66 -7.57
C ARG A 137 -1.55 3.00 -6.28
N CYS A 138 -1.54 2.10 -5.30
CA CYS A 138 -0.76 2.26 -4.07
C CYS A 138 0.75 2.41 -4.36
N LEU A 139 1.32 1.55 -5.20
CA LEU A 139 2.72 1.63 -5.64
C LEU A 139 3.02 2.96 -6.35
N ASN A 140 2.11 3.44 -7.20
CA ASN A 140 2.24 4.76 -7.85
C ASN A 140 2.24 5.92 -6.86
N ASP A 141 1.35 5.89 -5.86
CA ASP A 141 1.26 6.96 -4.87
C ASP A 141 2.48 6.94 -3.94
N LEU A 142 2.98 5.76 -3.58
CA LEU A 142 4.25 5.60 -2.87
C LEU A 142 5.44 6.06 -3.74
N ALA A 143 5.44 5.75 -5.04
CA ALA A 143 6.47 6.14 -6.00
C ALA A 143 6.60 7.68 -6.15
N ARG A 144 5.49 8.40 -5.97
CA ARG A 144 5.43 9.86 -5.97
C ARG A 144 5.68 10.48 -4.59
N GLY A 145 5.60 9.67 -3.54
CA GLY A 145 5.62 10.10 -2.15
C GLY A 145 6.99 10.60 -1.65
N LEU A 146 6.99 11.14 -0.44
CA LEU A 146 8.20 11.72 0.16
C LEU A 146 9.25 10.67 0.58
N LEU A 147 8.86 9.40 0.79
CA LEU A 147 9.80 8.32 1.14
C LEU A 147 10.95 8.19 0.12
N ILE A 148 10.67 8.37 -1.17
CA ILE A 148 11.68 8.25 -2.24
C ILE A 148 12.61 9.46 -2.31
N LYS A 149 12.21 10.59 -1.75
CA LYS A 149 13.09 11.77 -1.67
C LYS A 149 14.18 11.60 -0.60
N ILE A 150 13.98 10.71 0.36
CA ILE A 150 14.92 10.45 1.45
C ILE A 150 15.90 9.36 0.98
N PRO A 151 17.22 9.63 0.88
CA PRO A 151 18.18 8.70 0.28
C PRO A 151 18.19 7.30 0.87
N GLU A 152 18.16 7.18 2.20
CA GLU A 152 18.20 5.90 2.90
C GLU A 152 16.90 5.09 2.70
N SER A 153 15.74 5.74 2.90
CA SER A 153 14.43 5.11 2.64
C SER A 153 14.24 4.73 1.17
N ARG A 154 14.77 5.54 0.24
CA ARG A 154 14.71 5.28 -1.19
C ARG A 154 15.39 3.97 -1.55
N ARG A 155 16.57 3.67 -1.01
CA ARG A 155 17.31 2.43 -1.32
C ARG A 155 16.48 1.18 -1.00
N ILE A 156 15.72 1.24 0.09
CA ILE A 156 14.88 0.14 0.56
C ILE A 156 13.60 0.02 -0.29
N ILE A 157 12.82 1.10 -0.37
CA ILE A 157 11.51 1.10 -1.05
C ILE A 157 11.64 0.85 -2.55
N LEU A 158 12.62 1.48 -3.19
CA LEU A 158 12.73 1.48 -4.64
C LEU A 158 12.96 0.07 -5.19
N LYS A 159 13.80 -0.71 -4.51
CA LYS A 159 14.09 -2.10 -4.90
C LYS A 159 12.80 -2.93 -4.95
N VAL A 160 11.94 -2.77 -3.94
CA VAL A 160 10.67 -3.51 -3.86
C VAL A 160 9.68 -3.01 -4.91
N ILE A 161 9.48 -1.70 -5.04
CA ILE A 161 8.53 -1.14 -6.03
C ILE A 161 8.90 -1.56 -7.45
N VAL A 162 10.18 -1.46 -7.84
CA VAL A 162 10.62 -1.85 -9.19
C VAL A 162 10.40 -3.35 -9.43
N THR A 163 10.71 -4.18 -8.43
CA THR A 163 10.52 -5.63 -8.52
C THR A 163 9.04 -5.98 -8.66
N ASP A 164 8.17 -5.40 -7.83
CA ASP A 164 6.73 -5.60 -7.87
C ASP A 164 6.11 -5.14 -9.19
N VAL A 165 6.46 -3.94 -9.66
CA VAL A 165 5.95 -3.40 -10.93
C VAL A 165 6.41 -4.26 -12.10
N SER A 166 7.67 -4.71 -12.11
CA SER A 166 8.20 -5.60 -13.15
C SER A 166 7.47 -6.95 -13.16
N MET A 167 7.28 -7.58 -12.00
CA MET A 167 6.53 -8.84 -11.90
C MET A 167 5.09 -8.67 -12.39
N LEU A 168 4.42 -7.59 -12.00
CA LEU A 168 3.06 -7.31 -12.46
C LEU A 168 3.02 -7.11 -13.98
N CYS A 169 3.93 -6.33 -14.56
CA CYS A 169 4.03 -6.16 -16.01
C CYS A 169 4.21 -7.50 -16.74
N ASN A 170 5.15 -8.34 -16.27
CA ASN A 170 5.41 -9.63 -16.87
C ASN A 170 4.19 -10.56 -16.80
N ASN A 171 3.43 -10.53 -15.69
CA ASN A 171 2.20 -11.31 -15.59
C ASN A 171 1.17 -10.88 -16.63
N PHE A 172 0.94 -9.56 -16.82
CA PHE A 172 0.03 -9.06 -17.86
C PHE A 172 0.48 -9.42 -19.27
N ILE A 173 1.79 -9.44 -19.53
CA ILE A 173 2.36 -9.82 -20.84
C ILE A 173 2.22 -11.35 -21.06
N ASN A 174 2.50 -12.17 -20.04
CA ASN A 174 2.46 -13.63 -20.13
C ASN A 174 1.04 -14.19 -20.21
N GLU A 175 0.08 -13.61 -19.47
CA GLU A 175 -1.34 -13.95 -19.60
C GLU A 175 -1.83 -13.75 -21.04
N LYS A 176 -1.30 -12.72 -21.71
CA LYS A 176 -1.57 -12.48 -23.13
C LYS A 176 -0.90 -13.51 -24.04
N GLN A 177 0.38 -13.84 -23.83
CA GLN A 177 1.07 -14.84 -24.67
C GLN A 177 0.41 -16.22 -24.60
N ASN A 178 0.00 -16.67 -23.41
CA ASN A 178 -0.74 -17.91 -23.26
C ASN A 178 -2.12 -17.87 -23.95
N SER A 179 -2.77 -16.71 -23.97
CA SER A 179 -4.03 -16.50 -24.71
C SER A 179 -3.80 -16.48 -26.23
N ASP A 180 -2.74 -15.82 -26.70
CA ASP A 180 -2.39 -15.73 -28.12
C ASP A 180 -1.90 -17.10 -28.66
N ASP A 181 -1.13 -17.89 -27.91
CA ASP A 181 -0.74 -19.28 -28.26
C ASP A 181 -1.95 -20.23 -28.29
N PHE A 182 -2.87 -20.08 -27.32
CA PHE A 182 -4.15 -20.80 -27.35
C PHE A 182 -5.00 -20.41 -28.57
N ARG A 183 -4.97 -19.14 -28.98
CA ARG A 183 -5.64 -18.69 -30.21
C ARG A 183 -4.93 -19.17 -31.47
N LEU A 184 -3.60 -19.20 -31.52
CA LEU A 184 -2.82 -19.73 -32.65
C LEU A 184 -3.11 -21.22 -32.93
N SER A 185 -3.43 -22.00 -31.90
CA SER A 185 -3.93 -23.38 -32.08
C SER A 185 -5.39 -23.48 -32.55
N ILE A 186 -6.20 -22.43 -32.38
CA ILE A 186 -7.62 -22.37 -32.80
C ILE A 186 -7.81 -21.61 -34.14
N VAL A 187 -6.86 -20.76 -34.55
CA VAL A 187 -6.95 -19.83 -35.70
C VAL A 187 -6.90 -20.52 -37.08
N HIS A 188 -6.95 -21.85 -37.18
CA HIS A 188 -7.39 -22.50 -38.42
C HIS A 188 -8.89 -22.36 -38.71
N GLN A 189 -9.70 -21.81 -37.79
CA GLN A 189 -11.06 -21.38 -38.08
C GLN A 189 -11.35 -19.99 -37.50
N GLN A 190 -11.55 -19.04 -38.42
CA GLN A 190 -12.24 -17.77 -38.23
C GLN A 190 -11.49 -16.63 -37.52
N SER A 191 -11.09 -15.67 -38.36
CA SER A 191 -10.68 -14.32 -38.01
C SER A 191 -11.77 -13.60 -37.22
N SER A 192 -11.45 -13.20 -36.00
CA SER A 192 -12.15 -12.12 -35.29
C SER A 192 -11.17 -11.41 -34.39
N SER A 193 -10.75 -10.24 -34.85
CA SER A 193 -10.04 -9.20 -34.10
C SER A 193 -10.73 -8.94 -32.77
N PHE A 194 -10.02 -9.09 -31.65
CA PHE A 194 -10.43 -8.46 -30.39
C PHE A 194 -9.22 -7.82 -29.72
N LEU A 195 -9.38 -6.53 -29.52
CA LEU A 195 -8.43 -5.55 -29.03
C LEU A 195 -7.89 -5.97 -27.66
N ILE A 196 -6.69 -5.49 -27.32
CA ILE A 196 -6.20 -5.55 -25.93
C ILE A 196 -7.34 -5.05 -25.03
N ASP A 197 -7.75 -5.85 -24.05
CA ASP A 197 -8.83 -5.46 -23.14
C ASP A 197 -8.43 -4.11 -22.51
N GLN A 198 -9.32 -3.12 -22.58
CA GLN A 198 -9.00 -1.72 -22.32
C GLN A 198 -8.36 -1.53 -20.93
N LYS A 199 -8.75 -2.41 -19.99
CA LYS A 199 -8.26 -2.51 -18.63
C LYS A 199 -6.78 -2.88 -18.50
N ASP A 200 -6.26 -3.81 -19.30
CA ASP A 200 -4.86 -4.24 -19.24
C ASP A 200 -3.93 -3.17 -19.83
N ARG A 201 -4.39 -2.43 -20.83
CA ARG A 201 -3.69 -1.22 -21.31
C ARG A 201 -3.58 -0.15 -20.23
N ASP A 202 -4.63 0.06 -19.45
CA ASP A 202 -4.60 1.03 -18.36
C ASP A 202 -3.63 0.62 -17.24
N HIS A 203 -3.54 -0.68 -16.95
CA HIS A 203 -2.55 -1.23 -16.01
C HIS A 203 -1.12 -1.04 -16.50
N LEU A 204 -0.84 -1.37 -17.76
CA LEU A 204 0.49 -1.19 -18.36
C LEU A 204 0.90 0.30 -18.44
N ASN A 205 -0.06 1.18 -18.78
CA ASN A 205 0.14 2.63 -18.74
C ASN A 205 0.48 3.13 -17.33
N LEU A 206 -0.14 2.57 -16.29
CA LEU A 206 0.17 2.92 -14.91
C LEU A 206 1.58 2.46 -14.53
N CYS A 207 1.98 1.24 -14.91
CA CYS A 207 3.35 0.78 -14.70
C CYS A 207 4.39 1.68 -15.37
N SER A 208 4.15 2.08 -16.63
CA SER A 208 5.00 3.03 -17.35
C SER A 208 5.10 4.38 -16.61
N LYS A 209 3.98 4.89 -16.08
CA LYS A 209 3.97 6.11 -15.24
C LYS A 209 4.79 5.95 -13.96
N ILE A 210 4.68 4.80 -13.27
CA ILE A 210 5.46 4.52 -12.05
C ILE A 210 6.96 4.56 -12.35
N VAL A 211 7.38 3.85 -13.41
CA VAL A 211 8.78 3.84 -13.85
C VAL A 211 9.22 5.26 -14.24
N GLY A 212 8.40 6.01 -14.97
CA GLY A 212 8.69 7.41 -15.31
C GLY A 212 8.85 8.31 -14.08
N HIS A 213 8.01 8.16 -13.06
CA HIS A 213 8.14 8.89 -11.79
C HIS A 213 9.44 8.53 -11.05
N ILE A 214 9.76 7.25 -10.96
CA ILE A 214 11.01 6.76 -10.39
C ILE A 214 12.22 7.34 -11.13
N MET A 215 12.22 7.25 -12.47
CA MET A 215 13.30 7.77 -13.32
C MET A 215 13.47 9.26 -13.12
N ASN A 216 12.38 10.03 -13.10
CA ASN A 216 12.43 11.46 -12.81
C ASN A 216 13.04 11.72 -11.43
N GLN A 217 12.64 11.02 -10.38
CA GLN A 217 13.19 11.20 -9.02
C GLN A 217 14.67 10.81 -8.91
N LEU A 218 15.15 9.86 -9.70
CA LEU A 218 16.54 9.38 -9.67
C LEU A 218 17.48 10.20 -10.54
N PHE A 219 17.01 10.61 -11.73
CA PHE A 219 17.85 11.21 -12.77
C PHE A 219 17.66 12.71 -12.96
N THR A 220 16.63 13.33 -12.36
CA THR A 220 16.65 14.79 -12.18
C THR A 220 17.65 15.14 -11.09
N ARG A 221 18.91 15.33 -11.51
CA ARG A 221 19.93 16.04 -10.72
C ARG A 221 19.29 17.31 -10.19
N LYS A 222 19.12 17.42 -8.87
CA LYS A 222 19.09 18.74 -8.25
C LYS A 222 20.48 19.33 -8.44
N VAL A 223 20.63 20.15 -9.48
CA VAL A 223 21.61 21.22 -9.47
C VAL A 223 21.16 22.18 -8.37
N LYS A 224 21.73 22.03 -7.18
CA LYS A 224 21.89 23.05 -6.13
C LYS A 224 22.56 22.41 -4.92
#